data_AF-A0A1H4BTC3-F1
#
_entry.id   AF-A0A1H4BTC3-F1
#
_cell.length_a   1.000
_cell.length_b   1.000
_cell.length_c   1.000
_cell.angle_alpha   90.00
_cell.angle_beta   90.00
_cell.angle_gamma   90.00
#
_symmetry.space_group_name_H-M   'P 1'
#
loop_
_entity.id
_entity.type
_entity.pdbx_description
1 polymer ?
#
loop_
_entity_poly.entity_id
_entity_poly.type
_entity_poly.pdbx_seq_one_letter_code
_entity_poly.pdbx_strand_id
1 'polypeptide(L)'
;MFNLFRRSKVLPWERQLLVNVFAAMPPGFHYLKEQVEAGLLRRVSFKSTVVPNYVGFVYDPNLSGKYERRHDNGFEITGLKVYDELSKTYIDFDISVAHGLVMGYATPGNKKISLDVGKIDMSGLKVQYDSNPLYDKIKTLLKPAYLKSVPPGDVYEVELDGKIYYHLQDLEDGDFIGMDDEGRYYEITHDPYEIKEIG
;
A
#
# COMPACT_ATOMS: atom_id res chain seq x y z
N MET A 1 8.92 35.34 -1.67
CA MET A 1 7.59 34.70 -1.62
C MET A 1 7.48 33.76 -2.82
N PHE A 2 7.42 32.45 -2.60
CA PHE A 2 7.23 31.47 -3.69
C PHE A 2 5.96 30.68 -3.41
N ASN A 3 4.92 30.96 -4.19
CA ASN A 3 3.67 30.24 -4.17
C ASN A 3 3.90 28.81 -4.66
N LEU A 4 3.35 27.85 -3.91
CA LEU A 4 3.37 26.42 -4.17
C LEU A 4 2.61 26.09 -5.47
N PHE A 5 3.29 26.07 -6.61
CA PHE A 5 2.85 25.17 -7.67
C PHE A 5 3.24 23.76 -7.25
N ARG A 6 2.29 23.01 -6.68
CA ARG A 6 2.45 21.57 -6.43
C ARG A 6 2.77 20.93 -7.78
N ARG A 7 4.00 20.43 -7.93
CA ARG A 7 4.44 19.79 -9.17
C ARG A 7 3.55 18.60 -9.50
N SER A 8 3.37 18.30 -10.77
CA SER A 8 2.59 17.13 -11.20
C SER A 8 3.46 15.97 -11.66
N LYS A 9 4.72 16.22 -12.02
CA LYS A 9 5.64 15.22 -12.57
C LYS A 9 6.49 14.59 -11.47
N VAL A 10 6.74 13.29 -11.61
CA VAL A 10 7.81 12.60 -10.89
C VAL A 10 9.15 13.16 -11.39
N LEU A 11 10.00 13.55 -10.45
CA LEU A 11 11.34 14.07 -10.66
C LEU A 11 12.33 12.91 -10.86
N PRO A 12 13.44 13.14 -11.58
CA PRO A 12 14.45 12.10 -11.81
C PRO A 12 15.03 11.51 -10.51
N TRP A 13 15.26 12.34 -9.49
CA TRP A 13 15.82 11.88 -8.22
C TRP A 13 14.88 10.92 -7.49
N GLU A 14 13.55 11.09 -7.58
CA GLU A 14 12.59 10.18 -6.92
C GLU A 14 12.69 8.79 -7.51
N ARG A 15 12.73 8.69 -8.84
CA ARG A 15 12.91 7.40 -9.53
C ARG A 15 14.25 6.78 -9.17
N GLN A 16 15.32 7.57 -9.25
CA GLN A 16 16.67 7.06 -8.99
C GLN A 16 16.82 6.57 -7.55
N LEU A 17 16.28 7.31 -6.59
CA LEU A 17 16.30 6.93 -5.18
C LEU A 17 15.55 5.61 -4.96
N LEU A 18 14.32 5.51 -5.47
CA LEU A 18 13.52 4.27 -5.37
C LEU A 18 14.25 3.08 -6.01
N VAL A 19 14.83 3.27 -7.20
CA VAL A 19 15.63 2.21 -7.87
C VAL A 19 16.82 1.80 -7.01
N ASN A 20 17.56 2.75 -6.44
CA ASN A 20 18.72 2.46 -5.59
C ASN A 20 18.31 1.71 -4.33
N VAL A 21 17.22 2.11 -3.67
CA VAL A 21 16.67 1.43 -2.49
C VAL A 21 16.27 0.00 -2.85
N PHE A 22 15.43 -0.19 -3.86
CA PHE A 22 14.91 -1.51 -4.23
C PHE A 22 15.99 -2.45 -4.79
N ALA A 23 17.03 -1.91 -5.43
CA ALA A 23 18.19 -2.71 -5.87
C ALA A 23 18.98 -3.28 -4.70
N ALA A 24 19.07 -2.55 -3.59
CA ALA A 24 19.78 -2.96 -2.38
C ALA A 24 18.93 -3.84 -1.44
N MET A 25 17.62 -3.93 -1.67
CA MET A 25 16.72 -4.83 -0.93
C MET A 25 16.88 -6.31 -1.39
N PRO A 26 16.43 -7.27 -0.56
CA PRO A 26 16.41 -8.68 -0.95
C PRO A 26 15.65 -8.92 -2.27
N PRO A 27 16.02 -9.96 -3.04
CA PRO A 27 15.43 -10.22 -4.36
C PRO A 27 13.90 -10.28 -4.42
N GLY A 28 13.25 -10.67 -3.32
CA GLY A 28 11.78 -10.68 -3.20
C GLY A 28 11.10 -9.32 -3.43
N PHE A 29 11.84 -8.21 -3.31
CA PHE A 29 11.33 -6.84 -3.52
C PHE A 29 11.69 -6.26 -4.90
N HIS A 30 12.43 -6.98 -5.74
CA HIS A 30 12.93 -6.43 -7.01
C HIS A 30 11.81 -6.11 -8.02
N TYR A 31 10.62 -6.67 -7.86
CA TYR A 31 9.44 -6.27 -8.64
C TYR A 31 9.07 -4.77 -8.43
N LEU A 32 9.42 -4.17 -7.29
CA LEU A 32 9.26 -2.73 -7.04
C LEU A 32 10.27 -1.91 -7.84
N LYS A 33 11.50 -2.42 -8.01
CA LYS A 33 12.50 -1.81 -8.89
C LYS A 33 12.04 -1.83 -10.34
N GLU A 34 11.61 -3.00 -10.81
CA GLU A 34 11.19 -3.21 -12.20
C GLU A 34 10.05 -2.29 -12.62
N GLN A 35 9.03 -2.09 -11.77
CA GLN A 35 7.93 -1.18 -12.09
C GLN A 35 8.38 0.29 -12.19
N VAL A 36 9.31 0.73 -11.34
CA VAL A 36 9.84 2.10 -11.37
C VAL A 36 10.68 2.33 -12.63
N GLU A 37 11.56 1.38 -12.97
CA GLU A 37 12.39 1.41 -14.18
C GLU A 37 11.57 1.35 -15.46
N ALA A 38 10.48 0.57 -15.47
CA ALA A 38 9.54 0.49 -16.58
C ALA A 38 8.73 1.78 -16.79
N GLY A 39 8.86 2.76 -15.89
CA GLY A 39 8.21 4.05 -16.03
C GLY A 39 6.78 4.11 -15.48
N LEU A 40 6.38 3.15 -14.63
CA LEU A 40 5.03 3.09 -14.07
C LEU A 40 4.63 4.41 -13.39
N LEU A 41 5.52 5.00 -12.59
CA LEU A 41 5.24 6.24 -11.87
C LEU A 41 5.22 7.43 -12.85
N ARG A 42 4.06 8.01 -13.18
CA ARG A 42 3.96 9.10 -14.17
C ARG A 42 3.87 10.47 -13.52
N ARG A 43 3.04 10.59 -12.49
CA ARG A 43 2.74 11.85 -11.82
C ARG A 43 2.82 11.69 -10.31
N VAL A 44 2.82 12.82 -9.61
CA VAL A 44 2.71 12.86 -8.15
C VAL A 44 1.40 13.49 -7.70
N SER A 45 0.98 13.14 -6.49
CA SER A 45 -0.22 13.61 -5.80
C SER A 45 0.12 13.96 -4.36
N PHE A 46 -0.40 15.08 -3.88
CA PHE A 46 -0.21 15.57 -2.50
C PHE A 46 -1.54 15.57 -1.74
N LYS A 47 -2.37 14.55 -2.00
CA LYS A 47 -3.74 14.46 -1.48
C LYS A 47 -3.82 13.85 -0.08
N SER A 48 -2.83 13.08 0.36
CA SER A 48 -2.85 12.52 1.71
C SER A 48 -2.63 13.60 2.76
N THR A 49 -3.54 13.70 3.72
CA THR A 49 -3.44 14.58 4.90
C THR A 49 -3.09 13.82 6.17
N VAL A 50 -3.12 12.48 6.12
CA VAL A 50 -2.88 11.60 7.27
C VAL A 50 -1.38 11.40 7.51
N VAL A 51 -0.61 11.25 6.43
CA VAL A 51 0.85 11.03 6.50
C VAL A 51 1.58 12.36 6.27
N PRO A 52 2.36 12.87 7.26
CA PRO A 52 3.09 14.12 7.11
C PRO A 52 4.07 14.10 5.94
N ASN A 53 4.08 15.18 5.15
CA ASN A 53 4.98 15.37 4.00
C ASN A 53 4.94 14.22 2.97
N TYR A 54 3.79 13.57 2.82
CA TYR A 54 3.60 12.49 1.87
C TYR A 54 3.50 12.96 0.42
N VAL A 55 4.11 12.18 -0.48
CA VAL A 55 4.03 12.32 -1.93
C VAL A 55 3.58 10.99 -2.50
N GLY A 56 2.33 10.94 -2.96
CA GLY A 56 1.77 9.77 -3.64
C GLY A 56 2.12 9.77 -5.13
N PHE A 57 2.15 8.59 -5.73
CA PHE A 57 2.33 8.43 -7.16
C PHE A 57 1.00 8.19 -7.88
N VAL A 58 0.97 8.61 -9.15
CA VAL A 58 -0.12 8.32 -10.08
C VAL A 58 0.48 7.59 -11.26
N TYR A 59 -0.11 6.45 -11.59
CA TYR A 59 0.46 5.46 -12.48
C TYR A 59 0.19 5.71 -13.97
N ASP A 60 1.01 5.10 -14.82
CA ASP A 60 0.69 4.89 -16.23
C ASP A 60 -0.43 3.84 -16.35
N PRO A 61 -1.61 4.19 -16.91
CA PRO A 61 -2.72 3.25 -17.03
C PRO A 61 -2.40 2.07 -17.96
N ASN A 62 -1.41 2.20 -18.85
CA ASN A 62 -1.00 1.10 -19.73
C ASN A 62 -0.06 0.10 -19.03
N LEU A 63 0.48 0.45 -17.86
CA LEU A 63 1.43 -0.38 -17.12
C LEU A 63 0.88 -0.86 -15.78
N SER A 64 -0.09 -0.16 -15.18
CA SER A 64 -0.58 -0.49 -13.84
C SER A 64 -1.05 -1.94 -13.72
N GLY A 65 -1.89 -2.40 -14.65
CA GLY A 65 -2.40 -3.78 -14.64
C GLY A 65 -1.32 -4.87 -14.79
N LYS A 66 -0.13 -4.54 -15.33
CA LYS A 66 0.99 -5.48 -15.46
C LYS A 66 1.66 -5.76 -14.11
N TYR A 67 1.75 -4.74 -13.26
CA TYR A 67 2.49 -4.81 -11.99
C TYR A 67 1.58 -4.94 -10.77
N GLU A 68 0.29 -4.66 -10.92
CA GLU A 68 -0.69 -4.78 -9.86
C GLU A 68 -0.83 -6.25 -9.42
N ARG A 69 -0.72 -6.44 -8.10
CA ARG A 69 -0.96 -7.70 -7.40
C ARG A 69 -2.09 -7.44 -6.42
N ARG A 70 -3.32 -7.50 -6.91
CA ARG A 70 -4.51 -7.04 -6.18
C ARG A 70 -4.65 -7.63 -4.77
N HIS A 71 -4.25 -8.89 -4.62
CA HIS A 71 -4.35 -9.64 -3.36
C HIS A 71 -3.13 -9.46 -2.44
N ASP A 72 -2.09 -8.75 -2.87
CA ASP A 72 -0.92 -8.50 -2.02
C ASP A 72 -1.26 -7.43 -0.97
N ASN A 73 -1.00 -7.77 0.28
CA ASN A 73 -1.14 -6.87 1.41
C ASN A 73 -0.24 -5.65 1.23
N GLY A 74 -0.73 -4.50 1.67
CA GLY A 74 0.11 -3.32 1.80
C GLY A 74 1.18 -3.51 2.87
N PHE A 75 2.25 -2.74 2.71
CA PHE A 75 3.31 -2.64 3.68
C PHE A 75 4.05 -1.31 3.54
N GLU A 76 4.72 -0.92 4.63
CA GLU A 76 5.60 0.22 4.67
C GLU A 76 7.05 -0.23 4.81
N ILE A 77 7.95 0.40 4.04
CA ILE A 77 9.39 0.29 4.21
C ILE A 77 9.82 1.51 5.02
N THR A 78 10.28 1.26 6.25
CA THR A 78 10.63 2.28 7.24
C THR A 78 12.06 2.08 7.75
N GLY A 79 12.59 3.05 8.50
CA GLY A 79 13.97 3.00 9.03
C GLY A 79 15.06 3.18 7.98
N LEU A 80 14.65 3.46 6.74
CA LEU A 80 15.49 3.97 5.66
C LEU A 80 15.81 5.44 5.92
N LYS A 81 17.09 5.81 5.80
CA LYS A 81 17.51 7.20 5.88
C LYS A 81 18.28 7.63 4.66
N VAL A 82 18.08 8.87 4.24
CA VAL A 82 18.77 9.45 3.08
C VAL A 82 19.44 10.75 3.50
N TYR A 83 20.69 10.95 3.06
CA TYR A 83 21.40 12.18 3.35
C TYR A 83 20.72 13.36 2.66
N ASP A 84 20.30 14.34 3.45
CA ASP A 84 19.70 15.57 2.97
C ASP A 84 20.74 16.68 2.90
N GLU A 85 21.03 17.15 1.70
CA GLU A 85 22.00 18.19 1.42
C GLU A 85 21.56 19.57 1.94
N LEU A 86 20.29 19.75 2.28
CA LEU A 86 19.79 21.00 2.86
C LEU A 86 20.09 21.08 4.36
N SER A 87 19.71 20.05 5.12
CA SER A 87 19.92 19.95 6.57
C SER A 87 21.28 19.38 6.97
N LYS A 88 22.04 18.84 6.01
CA LYS A 88 23.36 18.20 6.20
C LYS A 88 23.32 17.00 7.16
N THR A 89 22.19 16.32 7.25
CA THR A 89 22.00 15.11 8.06
C THR A 89 21.24 14.03 7.29
N TYR A 90 21.32 12.80 7.77
CA TYR A 90 20.41 11.73 7.36
C TYR A 90 19.02 11.99 7.92
N ILE A 91 18.00 11.90 7.06
CA ILE A 91 16.59 12.05 7.43
C ILE A 91 15.80 10.79 7.07
N ASP A 92 14.71 10.55 7.78
CA ASP A 92 13.83 9.41 7.50
C ASP A 92 13.13 9.56 6.15
N PHE A 93 13.07 8.45 5.43
CA PHE A 93 12.41 8.33 4.14
C PHE A 93 11.60 7.04 4.12
N ASP A 94 10.28 7.16 4.27
CA ASP A 94 9.38 6.01 4.34
C ASP A 94 8.73 5.78 2.99
N ILE A 95 8.56 4.52 2.58
CA ILE A 95 7.95 4.13 1.30
C ILE A 95 6.72 3.28 1.58
N SER A 96 5.59 3.68 1.02
CA SER A 96 4.33 2.91 1.13
C SER A 96 4.11 2.06 -0.12
N VAL A 97 3.75 0.80 0.07
CA VAL A 97 3.46 -0.17 -0.99
C VAL A 97 2.07 -0.77 -0.73
N ALA A 98 1.24 -0.89 -1.77
CA ALA A 98 -0.05 -1.59 -1.69
C ALA A 98 -0.40 -2.21 -3.04
N HIS A 99 -1.07 -3.37 -3.02
CA HIS A 99 -1.41 -4.16 -4.21
C HIS A 99 -0.20 -4.40 -5.13
N GLY A 100 0.99 -4.62 -4.54
CA GLY A 100 2.24 -4.77 -5.28
C GLY A 100 2.76 -3.50 -5.96
N LEU A 101 2.19 -2.32 -5.71
CA LEU A 101 2.56 -1.05 -6.33
C LEU A 101 3.21 -0.08 -5.34
N VAL A 102 4.19 0.70 -5.80
CA VAL A 102 4.78 1.79 -5.01
C VAL A 102 3.80 2.96 -4.95
N MET A 103 3.12 3.11 -3.81
CA MET A 103 2.05 4.09 -3.61
C MET A 103 2.59 5.51 -3.46
N GLY A 104 3.76 5.65 -2.84
CA GLY A 104 4.34 6.95 -2.52
C GLY A 104 5.48 6.85 -1.53
N TYR A 105 5.96 8.02 -1.10
CA TYR A 105 6.93 8.14 -0.02
C TYR A 105 6.57 9.30 0.91
N ALA A 106 7.13 9.28 2.11
CA ALA A 106 7.03 10.35 3.08
C ALA A 106 8.39 10.72 3.66
N THR A 107 8.51 11.98 4.08
CA THR A 107 9.64 12.48 4.87
C THR A 107 9.07 13.10 6.16
N PRO A 108 8.69 12.29 7.16
CA PRO A 108 7.79 12.71 8.25
C PRO A 108 8.27 13.95 9.00
N GLY A 109 9.59 14.05 9.24
CA GLY A 109 10.21 15.19 9.92
C GLY A 109 10.55 16.38 9.03
N ASN A 110 10.44 16.28 7.71
CA ASN A 110 11.06 17.23 6.78
C ASN A 110 10.15 17.61 5.60
N LYS A 111 9.72 18.87 5.56
CA LYS A 111 8.85 19.40 4.48
C LYS A 111 9.62 19.87 3.24
N LYS A 112 10.88 20.29 3.43
CA LYS A 112 11.79 20.71 2.35
C LYS A 112 12.99 19.79 2.38
N ILE A 113 13.32 19.21 1.24
CA ILE A 113 14.36 18.19 1.10
C ILE A 113 15.19 18.44 -0.17
N SER A 114 16.43 17.99 -0.12
CA SER A 114 17.41 17.94 -1.20
C SER A 114 18.25 16.67 -1.01
N LEU A 115 17.74 15.53 -1.43
CA LEU A 115 18.33 14.23 -1.12
C LEU A 115 19.50 13.88 -2.05
N ASP A 116 20.58 13.34 -1.46
CA ASP A 116 21.65 12.66 -2.19
C ASP A 116 21.26 11.19 -2.40
N VAL A 117 20.87 10.85 -3.63
CA VAL A 117 20.41 9.50 -4.00
C VAL A 117 21.51 8.43 -3.91
N GLY A 118 22.78 8.81 -3.76
CA GLY A 118 23.89 7.89 -3.55
C GLY A 118 24.24 7.64 -2.08
N LYS A 119 23.72 8.44 -1.16
CA LYS A 119 23.99 8.32 0.29
C LYS A 119 22.74 7.86 1.04
N ILE A 120 22.57 6.55 1.04
CA ILE A 120 21.41 5.88 1.62
C ILE A 120 21.91 4.99 2.77
N ASP A 121 21.34 5.17 3.96
CA ASP A 121 21.53 4.29 5.11
C ASP A 121 20.34 3.35 5.23
N MET A 122 20.62 2.05 5.09
CA MET A 122 19.64 0.97 5.16
C MET A 122 19.84 0.08 6.39
N SER A 123 20.75 0.45 7.31
CA SER A 123 21.08 -0.36 8.50
C SER A 123 19.89 -0.57 9.44
N GLY A 124 18.94 0.37 9.45
CA GLY A 124 17.71 0.32 10.23
C GLY A 124 16.47 -0.13 9.47
N LEU A 125 16.62 -0.61 8.22
CA LEU A 125 15.48 -0.90 7.34
C LEU A 125 14.55 -1.96 7.96
N LYS A 126 13.25 -1.68 7.93
CA LYS A 126 12.17 -2.57 8.34
C LYS A 126 11.08 -2.58 7.29
N VAL A 127 10.51 -3.76 7.05
CA VAL A 127 9.29 -3.94 6.27
C VAL A 127 8.17 -4.24 7.25
N GLN A 128 7.20 -3.34 7.34
CA GLN A 128 6.05 -3.44 8.23
C GLN A 128 4.82 -3.70 7.38
N TYR A 129 4.31 -4.93 7.41
CA TYR A 129 3.07 -5.25 6.72
C TYR A 129 1.89 -4.61 7.43
N ASP A 130 0.90 -4.19 6.66
CA ASP A 130 -0.36 -3.70 7.20
C ASP A 130 -0.97 -4.81 8.06
N SER A 131 -0.98 -4.60 9.38
CA SER A 131 -1.63 -5.51 10.31
C SER A 131 -3.09 -5.12 10.44
N ASN A 132 -3.99 -6.06 10.15
CA ASN A 132 -5.38 -5.93 10.53
C ASN A 132 -5.66 -6.87 11.72
N PRO A 133 -5.88 -6.35 12.94
CA PRO A 133 -6.21 -7.17 14.10
C PRO A 133 -7.45 -8.05 13.89
N LEU A 134 -8.43 -7.59 13.09
CA LEU A 134 -9.60 -8.41 12.72
C LEU A 134 -9.20 -9.56 11.82
N TYR A 135 -8.36 -9.32 10.81
CA TYR A 135 -7.79 -10.41 9.99
C TYR A 135 -7.03 -11.41 10.86
N ASP A 136 -6.19 -10.93 11.77
CA ASP A 136 -5.45 -11.80 12.68
C ASP A 136 -6.35 -12.63 13.61
N LYS A 137 -7.51 -12.09 13.98
CA LYS A 137 -8.56 -12.80 14.74
C LYS A 137 -9.23 -13.88 13.89
N ILE A 138 -9.55 -13.60 12.63
CA ILE A 138 -10.36 -14.50 11.79
C ILE A 138 -9.53 -15.47 10.93
N LYS A 139 -8.23 -15.24 10.73
CA LYS A 139 -7.40 -16.05 9.83
C LYS A 139 -7.37 -17.54 10.20
N THR A 140 -7.55 -17.87 11.47
CA THR A 140 -7.62 -19.26 11.95
C THR A 140 -8.92 -19.97 11.57
N LEU A 141 -9.97 -19.20 11.25
CA LEU A 141 -11.27 -19.69 10.80
C LEU A 141 -11.36 -19.76 9.27
N LEU A 142 -10.49 -19.03 8.56
CA LEU A 142 -10.50 -19.00 7.11
C LEU A 142 -10.11 -20.35 6.49
N LYS A 143 -10.91 -20.80 5.51
CA LYS A 143 -10.56 -21.93 4.64
C LYS A 143 -9.28 -21.63 3.86
N PRO A 144 -8.51 -22.67 3.46
CA PRO A 144 -7.26 -22.51 2.72
C PRO A 144 -7.35 -21.68 1.43
N ALA A 145 -8.51 -21.67 0.75
CA ALA A 145 -8.74 -20.86 -0.43
C ALA A 145 -8.70 -19.36 -0.09
N TYR A 146 -9.46 -18.95 0.93
CA TYR A 146 -9.55 -17.56 1.39
C TYR A 146 -8.27 -17.07 2.08
N LEU A 147 -7.55 -17.94 2.78
CA LEU A 147 -6.25 -17.59 3.36
C LEU A 147 -5.24 -17.03 2.35
N LYS A 148 -5.35 -17.43 1.07
CA LYS A 148 -4.46 -16.98 0.00
C LYS A 148 -5.00 -15.79 -0.78
N SER A 149 -6.31 -15.56 -0.75
CA SER A 149 -6.98 -14.58 -1.62
C SER A 149 -7.54 -13.37 -0.88
N VAL A 150 -7.78 -13.46 0.43
CA VAL A 150 -8.30 -12.37 1.26
C VAL A 150 -7.12 -11.55 1.81
N PRO A 151 -6.98 -10.29 1.39
CA PRO A 151 -6.04 -9.36 1.99
C PRO A 151 -6.56 -8.94 3.38
N PRO A 152 -5.69 -8.76 4.39
CA PRO A 152 -6.05 -8.17 5.67
C PRO A 152 -6.73 -6.81 5.50
N GLY A 153 -6.36 -6.01 4.50
CA GLY A 153 -6.99 -4.71 4.24
C GLY A 153 -8.48 -4.81 3.91
N ASP A 154 -8.93 -5.92 3.35
CA ASP A 154 -10.32 -6.12 2.93
C ASP A 154 -11.19 -6.63 4.09
N VAL A 155 -10.61 -6.92 5.25
CA VAL A 155 -11.37 -7.45 6.39
C VAL A 155 -11.88 -6.34 7.29
N TYR A 156 -13.19 -6.15 7.31
CA TYR A 156 -13.87 -5.23 8.23
C TYR A 156 -15.21 -5.82 8.69
N GLU A 157 -15.73 -5.34 9.81
CA GLU A 157 -17.01 -5.78 10.34
C GLU A 157 -18.15 -5.02 9.65
N VAL A 158 -19.19 -5.76 9.25
CA VAL A 158 -20.45 -5.26 8.72
C VAL A 158 -21.57 -5.82 9.59
N GLU A 159 -22.38 -4.94 10.17
CA GLU A 159 -23.56 -5.35 10.94
C GLU A 159 -24.80 -5.36 10.03
N LEU A 160 -25.39 -6.53 9.85
CA LEU A 160 -26.59 -6.75 9.04
C LEU A 160 -27.59 -7.59 9.84
N ASP A 161 -28.84 -7.14 9.93
CA ASP A 161 -29.91 -7.80 10.69
C ASP A 161 -29.53 -8.14 12.15
N GLY A 162 -28.70 -7.29 12.78
CA GLY A 162 -28.21 -7.47 14.15
C GLY A 162 -27.15 -8.56 14.31
N LYS A 163 -26.60 -9.09 13.21
CA LYS A 163 -25.48 -10.04 13.19
C LYS A 163 -24.25 -9.38 12.55
N ILE A 164 -23.07 -9.66 13.11
CA ILE A 164 -21.79 -9.18 12.58
C ILE A 164 -21.27 -10.18 11.55
N TYR A 165 -20.90 -9.66 10.39
CA TYR A 165 -20.20 -10.37 9.34
C TYR A 165 -18.84 -9.71 9.10
N TYR A 166 -17.79 -10.50 8.99
CA TYR A 166 -16.48 -10.06 8.52
C TYR A 166 -16.50 -10.07 7.00
N HIS A 167 -16.38 -8.90 6.38
CA HIS A 167 -16.16 -8.78 4.94
C HIS A 167 -14.86 -9.49 4.54
N LEU A 168 -14.87 -10.25 3.45
CA LEU A 168 -13.70 -10.98 2.95
C LEU A 168 -13.34 -10.60 1.52
N GLN A 169 -14.32 -10.32 0.68
CA GLN A 169 -14.10 -10.06 -0.74
C GLN A 169 -15.30 -9.31 -1.34
N ASP A 170 -15.04 -8.19 -2.00
CA ASP A 170 -16.04 -7.49 -2.81
C ASP A 170 -16.42 -8.30 -4.06
N LEU A 171 -17.70 -8.27 -4.41
CA LEU A 171 -18.26 -8.71 -5.68
C LEU A 171 -18.73 -7.48 -6.49
N GLU A 172 -19.50 -7.69 -7.55
CA GLU A 172 -20.07 -6.59 -8.35
C GLU A 172 -21.27 -5.94 -7.63
N ASP A 173 -21.56 -4.68 -7.95
CA ASP A 173 -22.77 -3.95 -7.51
C ASP A 173 -23.00 -3.83 -5.99
N GLY A 174 -21.93 -3.90 -5.19
CA GLY A 174 -21.99 -3.78 -3.74
C GLY A 174 -22.28 -5.09 -3.02
N ASP A 175 -22.35 -6.19 -3.77
CA ASP A 175 -22.38 -7.54 -3.23
C ASP A 175 -21.01 -7.90 -2.66
N PHE A 176 -20.96 -8.80 -1.68
CA PHE A 176 -19.70 -9.28 -1.13
C PHE A 176 -19.81 -10.66 -0.51
N ILE A 177 -18.64 -11.30 -0.35
CA ILE A 177 -18.49 -12.49 0.47
C ILE A 177 -18.11 -12.08 1.89
N GLY A 178 -18.92 -12.52 2.85
CA GLY A 178 -18.68 -12.35 4.27
C GLY A 178 -18.50 -13.68 5.01
N MET A 179 -18.09 -13.60 6.26
CA MET A 179 -18.02 -14.74 7.17
C MET A 179 -18.50 -14.31 8.56
N ASP A 180 -19.19 -15.16 9.30
CA ASP A 180 -19.51 -14.87 10.70
C ASP A 180 -18.39 -15.31 11.68
N ASP A 181 -18.61 -15.10 12.97
CA ASP A 181 -17.68 -15.48 14.04
C ASP A 181 -17.59 -17.00 14.29
N GLU A 182 -18.51 -17.78 13.72
CA GLU A 182 -18.48 -19.25 13.71
C GLU A 182 -17.72 -19.81 12.49
N GLY A 183 -17.29 -18.96 11.55
CA GLY A 183 -16.59 -19.38 10.34
C GLY A 183 -17.52 -19.86 9.21
N ARG A 184 -18.82 -19.57 9.28
CA ARG A 184 -19.77 -19.81 8.19
C ARG A 184 -19.65 -18.68 7.17
N TYR A 185 -19.69 -19.03 5.88
CA TYR A 185 -19.52 -18.09 4.78
C TYR A 185 -20.86 -17.66 4.23
N TYR A 186 -20.95 -16.41 3.78
CA TYR A 186 -22.17 -15.82 3.26
C TYR A 186 -21.89 -15.05 1.98
N GLU A 187 -22.75 -15.19 0.99
CA GLU A 187 -22.90 -14.25 -0.11
C GLU A 187 -23.97 -13.23 0.31
N ILE A 188 -23.59 -11.96 0.32
CA ILE A 188 -24.45 -10.85 0.75
C ILE A 188 -24.67 -9.99 -0.48
N THR A 189 -25.92 -9.98 -0.97
CA THR A 189 -26.34 -9.21 -2.14
C THR A 189 -27.00 -7.91 -1.69
N HIS A 190 -26.65 -6.80 -2.33
CA HIS A 190 -27.14 -5.47 -1.99
C HIS A 190 -28.54 -5.21 -2.58
N ASP A 191 -28.78 -5.57 -3.86
CA ASP A 191 -30.07 -5.36 -4.52
C ASP A 191 -30.45 -6.50 -5.50
N PRO A 192 -31.50 -7.29 -5.22
CA PRO A 192 -32.33 -7.24 -4.00
C PRO A 192 -31.54 -7.72 -2.78
N TYR A 193 -31.74 -7.06 -1.64
CA TYR A 193 -31.05 -7.42 -0.40
C TYR A 193 -31.29 -8.89 -0.02
N GLU A 194 -30.23 -9.68 0.00
CA GLU A 194 -30.26 -11.10 0.37
C GLU A 194 -28.98 -11.48 1.12
N ILE A 195 -29.12 -12.33 2.14
CA ILE A 195 -28.00 -12.98 2.82
C ILE A 195 -28.16 -14.49 2.64
N LYS A 196 -27.18 -15.12 2.00
CA LYS A 196 -27.22 -16.54 1.70
C LYS A 196 -25.97 -17.24 2.19
N GLU A 197 -26.12 -18.25 3.04
CA GLU A 197 -24.99 -19.08 3.47
C GLU A 197 -24.43 -19.90 2.29
N ILE A 198 -23.11 -19.91 2.15
CA ILE A 198 -22.38 -20.60 1.09
C ILE A 198 -21.34 -21.57 1.66
N GLY A 199 -21.15 -22.68 0.94
CA GLY A 199 -20.49 -23.91 1.40
C GLY A 199 -18.97 -23.88 1.40
#